data_AF-A0A4X1U3F9-F1
#
_entry.id   AF-A0A4X1U3F9-F1
#
_cell.length_a   1.000
_cell.length_b   1.000
_cell.length_c   1.000
_cell.angle_alpha   90.00
_cell.angle_beta   90.00
_cell.angle_gamma   90.00
#
_symmetry.space_group_name_H-M   'P 1'
#
loop_
_entity.id
_entity.type
_entity.pdbx_description
1 polymer ?
#
loop_
_entity_poly.entity_id
_entity_poly.type
_entity_poly.pdbx_seq_one_letter_code
_entity_poly.pdbx_strand_id
1 'polypeptide(L)'
;MPAWAALLLLWTAVQAAEDCPAACSCRTLGTMGLEVDCQSRGLAALPALPAHTRHLLLANNSLRSVPPGAFDHMLQLQTLQLANNPWHCDCGLTYLRLWLQDRAPGELPRVRCASPGHASGRALSQLSGSELGACGWSLRASWASPGGPWLDVALAVVAALGLALLAGLLCTV
;
A
#
# COMPACT_ATOMS: atom_id res chain seq x y z
N MET A 1 51.27 13.22 -18.81
CA MET A 1 50.18 12.62 -18.03
C MET A 1 49.07 12.30 -19.03
N PRO A 2 48.82 11.02 -19.37
CA PRO A 2 47.99 10.70 -20.51
C PRO A 2 46.51 11.04 -20.28
N ALA A 3 45.84 11.56 -21.31
CA ALA A 3 44.44 11.99 -21.26
C ALA A 3 43.44 10.87 -20.86
N TRP A 4 43.82 9.60 -21.05
CA TRP A 4 43.01 8.45 -20.64
C TRP A 4 42.93 8.28 -19.11
N ALA A 5 43.90 8.79 -18.35
CA ALA A 5 43.85 8.77 -16.89
C ALA A 5 42.79 9.74 -16.34
N ALA A 6 42.55 10.86 -17.03
CA ALA A 6 41.50 11.81 -16.65
C ALA A 6 40.08 11.24 -16.90
N LEU A 7 39.91 10.44 -17.96
CA LEU A 7 38.65 9.74 -18.25
C LEU A 7 38.33 8.66 -17.21
N LEU A 8 39.34 7.95 -16.69
CA LEU A 8 39.15 6.97 -15.61
C LEU A 8 38.83 7.65 -14.27
N LEU A 9 39.43 8.82 -13.97
CA LEU A 9 39.12 9.59 -12.76
C LEU A 9 37.73 10.24 -12.80
N LEU A 10 37.25 10.61 -13.99
CA LEU A 10 35.87 11.08 -14.18
C LEU A 10 34.84 9.96 -14.01
N TRP A 11 35.20 8.70 -14.26
CA TRP A 11 34.27 7.58 -14.11
C TRP A 11 34.12 7.12 -12.66
N THR A 12 35.19 7.21 -11.85
CA THR A 12 35.16 6.83 -10.43
C THR A 12 34.41 7.83 -9.55
N ALA A 13 34.30 9.10 -9.96
CA ALA A 13 33.59 10.12 -9.19
C ALA A 13 32.06 10.04 -9.33
N VAL A 14 31.55 9.33 -10.35
CA VAL A 14 30.10 9.26 -10.66
C VAL A 14 29.38 8.16 -9.86
N GLN A 15 30.09 7.11 -9.43
CA GLN A 15 29.47 5.92 -8.83
C GLN A 15 29.21 5.99 -7.31
N ALA A 16 29.44 7.13 -6.65
CA ALA A 16 29.23 7.28 -5.21
C ALA A 16 27.98 8.09 -4.83
N ALA A 17 27.19 8.55 -5.81
CA ALA A 17 26.01 9.40 -5.59
C ALA A 17 24.66 8.70 -5.85
N GLU A 18 24.64 7.42 -6.23
CA GLU A 18 23.39 6.73 -6.58
C GLU A 18 22.62 6.09 -5.41
N ASP A 19 23.22 5.92 -4.23
CA ASP A 19 22.52 5.29 -3.11
C ASP A 19 21.69 6.27 -2.28
N CYS A 20 22.02 7.56 -2.25
CA CYS A 20 21.32 8.54 -1.44
C CYS A 20 20.60 9.59 -2.30
N PRO A 21 19.28 9.81 -2.11
CA PRO A 21 18.56 10.86 -2.83
C PRO A 21 19.19 12.24 -2.58
N ALA A 22 19.34 13.06 -3.62
CA ALA A 22 19.91 14.41 -3.50
C ALA A 22 19.15 15.31 -2.52
N ALA A 23 17.86 15.07 -2.32
CA ALA A 23 17.03 15.81 -1.37
C ALA A 23 17.21 15.37 0.09
N CYS A 24 17.84 14.23 0.34
CA CYS A 24 17.90 13.58 1.66
C CYS A 24 19.34 13.49 2.18
N SER A 25 19.45 13.24 3.49
CA SER A 25 20.73 12.98 4.16
C SER A 25 20.78 11.52 4.57
N CYS A 26 21.80 10.79 4.12
CA CYS A 26 21.94 9.38 4.48
C CYS A 26 23.09 9.18 5.47
N ARG A 27 22.88 8.32 6.46
CA ARG A 27 23.86 7.97 7.48
C ARG A 27 23.93 6.47 7.68
N THR A 28 25.15 5.93 7.77
CA THR A 28 25.34 4.50 8.06
C THR A 28 25.02 4.19 9.53
N LEU A 29 24.23 3.13 9.76
CA LEU A 29 24.03 2.53 11.08
C LEU A 29 24.86 1.26 11.20
N GLY A 30 26.03 1.39 11.82
CA GLY A 30 26.90 0.25 12.13
C GLY A 30 27.36 -0.48 10.87
N THR A 31 27.27 -1.82 10.87
CA THR A 31 27.85 -2.69 9.83
C THR A 31 26.94 -2.99 8.65
N MET A 32 25.60 -2.87 8.75
CA MET A 32 24.66 -3.29 7.70
C MET A 32 23.31 -2.53 7.69
N GLY A 33 23.32 -1.22 7.91
CA GLY A 33 22.08 -0.42 7.89
C GLY A 33 22.29 1.02 7.42
N LEU A 34 21.25 1.61 6.85
CA LEU A 34 21.24 2.99 6.42
C LEU A 34 20.03 3.74 7.02
N GLU A 35 20.29 4.91 7.59
CA GLU A 35 19.28 5.93 7.87
C GLU A 35 19.17 6.83 6.64
N VAL A 36 17.96 7.03 6.17
CA VAL A 36 17.63 7.98 5.11
C VAL A 36 16.72 9.04 5.72
N ASP A 37 17.31 10.20 6.02
CA ASP A 37 16.60 11.36 6.55
C ASP A 37 16.19 12.31 5.43
N CYS A 38 14.90 12.32 5.15
CA CYS A 38 14.25 13.18 4.19
C CYS A 38 13.26 14.15 4.86
N GLN A 39 13.36 14.37 6.18
CA GLN A 39 12.39 15.16 6.93
C GLN A 39 12.42 16.65 6.52
N SER A 40 11.25 17.28 6.42
CA SER A 40 11.13 18.72 6.16
C SER A 40 11.80 19.19 4.85
N ARG A 41 11.84 18.34 3.82
CA ARG A 41 12.47 18.63 2.51
C ARG A 41 11.47 19.10 1.44
N GLY A 42 10.19 19.21 1.79
CA GLY A 42 9.14 19.63 0.86
C GLY A 42 8.84 18.61 -0.24
N LEU A 43 9.11 17.32 0.01
CA LEU A 43 8.92 16.26 -0.99
C LEU A 43 7.45 16.12 -1.36
N ALA A 44 7.12 16.31 -2.63
CA ALA A 44 5.78 16.06 -3.18
C ALA A 44 5.62 14.61 -3.67
N ALA A 45 6.73 13.95 -4.00
CA ALA A 45 6.79 12.56 -4.43
C ALA A 45 7.95 11.85 -3.73
N LEU A 46 7.84 10.53 -3.62
CA LEU A 46 8.88 9.68 -3.03
C LEU A 46 10.09 9.61 -3.99
N PRO A 47 11.32 9.91 -3.53
CA PRO A 47 12.52 9.69 -4.35
C PRO A 47 12.86 8.20 -4.48
N ALA A 48 13.82 7.85 -5.34
CA ALA A 48 14.37 6.51 -5.38
C ALA A 48 15.10 6.21 -4.07
N LEU A 49 14.64 5.21 -3.31
CA LEU A 49 15.18 4.86 -2.00
C LEU A 49 16.09 3.63 -2.09
N PRO A 50 17.21 3.60 -1.36
CA PRO A 50 18.11 2.45 -1.33
C PRO A 50 17.50 1.26 -0.57
N ALA A 51 17.74 0.05 -1.06
CA ALA A 51 17.12 -1.18 -0.53
C ALA A 51 17.56 -1.56 0.89
N HIS A 52 18.78 -1.17 1.30
CA HIS A 52 19.35 -1.49 2.61
C HIS A 52 19.02 -0.45 3.70
N THR A 53 17.93 0.31 3.50
CA THR A 53 17.41 1.28 4.46
C THR A 53 16.81 0.57 5.68
N ARG A 54 17.22 0.99 6.88
CA ARG A 54 16.66 0.56 8.17
C ARG A 54 15.79 1.63 8.82
N HIS A 55 16.14 2.90 8.65
CA HIS A 55 15.38 4.03 9.18
C HIS A 55 15.07 4.99 8.04
N LEU A 56 13.78 5.22 7.78
CA LEU A 56 13.30 6.09 6.72
C LEU A 56 12.44 7.21 7.33
N LEU A 57 12.97 8.44 7.32
CA LEU A 57 12.32 9.60 7.91
C LEU A 57 11.73 10.47 6.80
N LEU A 58 10.41 10.43 6.61
CA LEU A 58 9.68 11.16 5.57
C LEU A 58 8.68 12.17 6.15
N ALA A 59 8.73 12.42 7.46
CA ALA A 59 7.81 13.32 8.14
C ALA A 59 7.94 14.77 7.65
N ASN A 60 6.88 15.57 7.86
CA ASN A 60 6.85 17.00 7.53
C ASN A 60 7.15 17.30 6.04
N ASN A 61 6.64 16.48 5.12
CA ASN A 61 6.78 16.71 3.68
C ASN A 61 5.40 17.06 3.05
N SER A 62 5.35 17.08 1.72
CA SER A 62 4.13 17.34 0.94
C SER A 62 3.62 16.09 0.21
N LEU A 63 3.91 14.91 0.75
CA LEU A 63 3.50 13.63 0.17
C LEU A 63 1.98 13.48 0.26
N ARG A 64 1.36 13.10 -0.84
CA ARG A 64 -0.08 12.85 -0.91
C ARG A 64 -0.41 11.37 -1.01
N SER A 65 0.48 10.58 -1.59
CA SER A 65 0.35 9.13 -1.73
C SER A 65 1.72 8.47 -1.79
N VAL A 66 1.75 7.14 -1.69
CA VAL A 66 2.96 6.33 -1.88
C VAL A 66 2.68 5.36 -3.03
N PRO A 67 3.58 5.25 -4.03
CA PRO A 67 3.42 4.29 -5.10
C PRO A 67 3.31 2.85 -4.57
N PRO A 68 2.45 1.99 -5.16
CA PRO A 68 2.43 0.58 -4.82
C PRO A 68 3.80 -0.07 -4.96
N GLY A 69 4.20 -0.86 -3.97
CA GLY A 69 5.48 -1.56 -3.94
C GLY A 69 6.68 -0.70 -3.54
N ALA A 70 6.50 0.58 -3.25
CA ALA A 70 7.61 1.48 -2.91
C ALA A 70 8.44 1.02 -1.69
N PHE A 71 7.85 0.23 -0.78
CA PHE A 71 8.52 -0.24 0.42
C PHE A 71 8.81 -1.75 0.43
N ASP A 72 8.38 -2.49 -0.61
CA ASP A 72 8.42 -3.96 -0.62
C ASP A 72 9.84 -4.53 -0.67
N HIS A 73 10.77 -3.78 -1.27
CA HIS A 73 12.17 -4.16 -1.39
C HIS A 73 12.99 -3.89 -0.11
N MET A 74 12.45 -3.11 0.85
CA MET A 74 13.14 -2.75 2.09
C MET A 74 12.81 -3.74 3.22
N LEU A 75 13.32 -4.96 3.09
CA LEU A 75 13.02 -6.06 4.03
C LEU A 75 13.52 -5.82 5.45
N GLN A 76 14.54 -4.98 5.61
CA GLN A 76 15.20 -4.67 6.89
C GLN A 76 14.71 -3.35 7.50
N LEU A 77 13.63 -2.74 6.99
CA LEU A 77 13.11 -1.49 7.51
C LEU A 77 12.57 -1.67 8.94
N GLN A 78 13.09 -0.87 9.87
CA GLN A 78 12.74 -0.91 11.30
C GLN A 78 11.97 0.33 11.73
N THR A 79 12.29 1.49 11.16
CA THR A 79 11.62 2.75 11.46
C THR A 79 11.17 3.42 10.19
N LEU A 80 9.91 3.82 10.17
CA LEU A 80 9.32 4.62 9.12
C LEU A 80 8.62 5.79 9.81
N GLN A 81 8.78 7.01 9.32
CA GLN A 81 8.02 8.16 9.82
C GLN A 81 7.30 8.84 8.67
N LEU A 82 5.97 8.85 8.73
CA LEU A 82 5.10 9.40 7.68
C LEU A 82 4.20 10.54 8.16
N ALA A 83 4.30 10.89 9.44
CA ALA A 83 3.50 11.94 10.07
C ALA A 83 3.65 13.29 9.37
N ASN A 84 2.62 14.14 9.49
CA ASN A 84 2.61 15.51 8.97
C ASN A 84 2.88 15.60 7.46
N ASN A 85 2.20 14.75 6.70
CA ASN A 85 2.11 14.85 5.24
C ASN A 85 0.63 15.01 4.86
N PRO A 86 0.30 15.77 3.80
CA PRO A 86 -1.06 16.00 3.36
C PRO A 86 -1.63 14.80 2.59
N TRP A 87 -1.78 13.66 3.26
CA TRP A 87 -2.22 12.40 2.66
C TRP A 87 -3.59 12.53 1.98
N HIS A 88 -3.67 12.07 0.74
CA HIS A 88 -4.89 11.91 -0.03
C HIS A 88 -5.37 10.47 0.15
N CYS A 89 -6.34 10.29 1.05
CA CYS A 89 -6.86 8.99 1.45
C CYS A 89 -7.98 8.53 0.51
N ASP A 90 -7.58 8.15 -0.69
CA ASP A 90 -8.41 7.46 -1.67
C ASP A 90 -7.92 6.02 -1.85
N CYS A 91 -8.37 5.37 -2.92
CA CYS A 91 -8.06 3.99 -3.21
C CYS A 91 -6.56 3.80 -3.51
N GLY A 92 -5.85 4.83 -3.97
CA GLY A 92 -4.42 4.79 -4.24
C GLY A 92 -3.59 4.65 -2.96
N LEU A 93 -4.13 5.07 -1.81
CA LEU A 93 -3.50 4.92 -0.51
C LEU A 93 -3.71 3.53 0.12
N THR A 94 -4.47 2.65 -0.53
CA THR A 94 -4.76 1.29 -0.03
C THR A 94 -3.48 0.47 0.19
N TYR A 95 -2.52 0.55 -0.73
CA TYR A 95 -1.22 -0.13 -0.59
C TYR A 95 -0.55 0.28 0.72
N LEU A 96 -0.43 1.59 0.96
CA LEU A 96 0.22 2.12 2.15
C LEU A 96 -0.50 1.65 3.42
N ARG A 97 -1.84 1.68 3.44
CA ARG A 97 -2.62 1.21 4.59
C ARG A 97 -2.31 -0.26 4.90
N LEU A 98 -2.36 -1.13 3.90
CA LEU A 98 -2.14 -2.56 4.07
C LEU A 98 -0.70 -2.87 4.46
N TRP A 99 0.27 -2.20 3.83
CA TRP A 99 1.69 -2.34 4.15
C TRP A 99 1.98 -1.91 5.60
N LEU A 100 1.42 -0.78 6.04
CA LEU A 100 1.57 -0.32 7.43
C LEU A 100 0.89 -1.26 8.43
N GLN A 101 -0.27 -1.82 8.08
CA GLN A 101 -0.96 -2.78 8.95
C GLN A 101 -0.11 -4.03 9.22
N ASP A 102 0.60 -4.53 8.21
CA ASP A 102 1.44 -5.73 8.32
C ASP A 102 2.84 -5.43 8.90
N ARG A 103 3.49 -4.37 8.42
CA ARG A 103 4.93 -4.13 8.64
C ARG A 103 5.22 -3.06 9.69
N ALA A 104 4.33 -2.09 9.91
CA ALA A 104 4.57 -0.95 10.78
C ALA A 104 3.27 -0.41 11.43
N PRO A 105 2.55 -1.21 12.24
CA PRO A 105 1.23 -0.86 12.76
C PRO A 105 1.24 0.40 13.66
N GLY A 106 2.38 0.73 14.26
CA GLY A 106 2.57 1.94 15.06
C GLY A 106 2.51 3.26 14.27
N GLU A 107 2.76 3.22 12.95
CA GLU A 107 2.67 4.40 12.08
C GLU A 107 1.26 4.62 11.52
N LEU A 108 0.44 3.56 11.47
CA LEU A 108 -0.93 3.62 10.95
C LEU A 108 -1.81 4.73 11.59
N PRO A 109 -1.81 4.95 12.92
CA PRO A 109 -2.55 6.06 13.53
C PRO A 109 -1.90 7.44 13.37
N ARG A 110 -0.62 7.50 12.97
CA ARG A 110 0.14 8.75 12.77
C ARG A 110 -0.10 9.36 11.39
N VAL A 111 -0.48 8.53 10.42
CA VAL A 111 -0.90 8.96 9.09
C VAL A 111 -2.33 9.52 9.16
N ARG A 112 -2.47 10.84 9.03
CA ARG A 112 -3.77 11.54 8.99
C ARG A 112 -4.08 12.03 7.60
N CYS A 113 -5.33 11.84 7.18
CA CYS A 113 -5.81 12.27 5.88
C CYS A 113 -6.03 13.78 5.86
N ALA A 114 -5.50 14.46 4.84
CA ALA A 114 -5.81 15.85 4.56
C ALA A 114 -6.94 15.99 3.52
N SER A 115 -7.12 14.98 2.68
CA SER A 115 -8.13 14.91 1.64
C SER A 115 -8.46 13.45 1.33
N PRO A 116 -9.54 13.16 0.58
CA PRO A 116 -10.67 14.05 0.25
C PRO A 116 -11.48 14.48 1.48
N GLY A 117 -12.42 15.41 1.32
CA GLY A 117 -13.13 16.06 2.44
C GLY A 117 -13.82 15.10 3.42
N HIS A 118 -14.34 13.96 2.94
CA HIS A 118 -14.99 12.95 3.79
C HIS A 118 -14.01 12.17 4.69
N ALA A 119 -12.73 12.13 4.31
CA ALA A 119 -11.67 11.46 5.06
C ALA A 119 -10.81 12.46 5.85
N SER A 120 -10.91 13.75 5.55
CA SER A 120 -10.10 14.81 6.16
C SER A 120 -10.10 14.77 7.69
N GLY A 121 -8.92 14.88 8.30
CA GLY A 121 -8.70 14.85 9.75
C GLY A 121 -8.69 13.45 10.38
N ARG A 122 -9.26 12.44 9.71
CA ARG A 122 -9.28 11.05 10.20
C ARG A 122 -7.89 10.42 10.08
N ALA A 123 -7.58 9.52 11.01
CA ALA A 123 -6.37 8.71 10.91
C ALA A 123 -6.61 7.55 9.93
N LEU A 124 -5.55 7.13 9.23
CA LEU A 124 -5.64 6.02 8.28
C LEU A 124 -6.04 4.70 8.96
N SER A 125 -5.73 4.54 10.25
CA SER A 125 -6.19 3.42 11.07
C SER A 125 -7.72 3.36 11.25
N GLN A 126 -8.41 4.49 11.11
CA GLN A 126 -9.87 4.59 11.28
C GLN A 126 -10.63 4.38 9.97
N LEU A 127 -9.94 4.29 8.84
CA LEU A 127 -10.55 4.14 7.52
C LEU A 127 -10.52 2.67 7.11
N SER A 128 -11.65 2.17 6.64
CA SER A 128 -11.79 0.86 5.99
C SER A 128 -11.46 0.93 4.50
N GLY A 129 -11.25 -0.24 3.87
CA GLY A 129 -10.97 -0.30 2.42
C GLY A 129 -12.10 0.24 1.55
N SER A 130 -13.36 0.10 1.99
CA SER A 130 -14.52 0.68 1.28
C SER A 130 -14.56 2.20 1.36
N GLU A 131 -14.12 2.80 2.47
CA GLU A 131 -14.05 4.26 2.62
C GLU A 131 -12.93 4.89 1.79
N LEU A 132 -11.85 4.15 1.52
CA LEU A 132 -10.83 4.56 0.55
C LEU A 132 -11.35 4.46 -0.90
N GLY A 133 -12.39 3.67 -1.15
CA GLY A 133 -13.00 3.49 -2.47
C GLY A 133 -12.27 2.47 -3.35
N ALA A 134 -12.79 2.26 -4.56
CA ALA A 134 -12.27 1.28 -5.52
C ALA A 134 -11.43 1.96 -6.61
N CYS A 135 -10.17 1.52 -6.77
CA CYS A 135 -9.31 1.94 -7.88
C CYS A 135 -9.66 1.15 -9.14
N GLY A 136 -10.74 1.55 -9.82
CA GLY A 136 -11.05 1.10 -11.18
C GLY A 136 -11.45 -0.37 -11.35
N TRP A 137 -11.43 -1.18 -10.29
CA TRP A 137 -12.09 -2.49 -10.29
C TRP A 137 -13.56 -2.30 -9.89
N SER A 138 -14.42 -2.05 -10.88
CA SER A 138 -15.81 -2.45 -10.70
C SER A 138 -15.81 -3.98 -10.69
N LEU A 139 -16.14 -4.63 -9.58
CA LEU A 139 -16.69 -5.97 -9.66
C LEU A 139 -17.78 -5.90 -10.74
N ARG A 140 -17.63 -6.62 -11.85
CA ARG A 140 -18.73 -6.72 -12.81
C ARG A 140 -19.93 -7.15 -11.98
N ALA A 141 -21.05 -6.41 -12.09
CA ALA A 141 -22.29 -6.72 -11.39
C ALA A 141 -22.73 -8.19 -11.58
N SER A 142 -22.20 -8.88 -12.60
CA SER A 142 -22.34 -10.32 -12.81
C SER A 142 -21.82 -11.21 -11.67
N TRP A 143 -21.05 -10.70 -10.71
CA TRP A 143 -20.55 -11.46 -9.54
C TRP A 143 -21.24 -11.04 -8.23
N ALA A 144 -22.04 -9.96 -8.24
CA ALA A 144 -22.79 -9.49 -7.07
C ALA A 144 -24.04 -10.34 -6.78
N SER A 145 -24.26 -11.41 -7.55
CA SER A 145 -25.29 -12.41 -7.29
C SER A 145 -24.74 -13.80 -7.63
N PRO A 146 -24.29 -14.60 -6.66
CA PRO A 146 -24.14 -16.04 -6.87
C PRO A 146 -25.54 -16.64 -6.91
N GLY A 147 -26.23 -16.48 -8.04
CA GLY A 147 -27.60 -16.95 -8.24
C GLY A 147 -28.52 -15.83 -8.73
N GLY A 148 -28.70 -15.75 -10.05
CA GLY A 148 -29.94 -15.21 -10.57
C GLY A 148 -31.13 -16.07 -10.13
N PRO A 149 -32.37 -15.66 -10.41
CA PRO A 149 -33.61 -16.32 -9.91
C PRO A 149 -33.70 -17.82 -10.22
N TRP A 150 -32.91 -18.30 -11.18
CA TRP A 150 -32.81 -19.71 -11.55
C TRP A 150 -32.25 -20.62 -10.45
N LEU A 151 -31.33 -20.14 -9.60
CA LEU A 151 -30.78 -20.97 -8.52
C LEU A 151 -31.82 -21.19 -7.43
N ASP A 152 -32.56 -20.14 -7.07
CA ASP A 152 -33.67 -20.19 -6.11
C ASP A 152 -34.81 -21.07 -6.65
N VAL A 153 -35.12 -20.95 -7.96
CA VAL A 153 -36.12 -21.79 -8.63
C VAL A 153 -35.68 -23.26 -8.67
N ALA A 154 -34.41 -23.54 -8.98
CA ALA A 154 -33.88 -24.91 -9.01
C ALA A 154 -33.95 -25.55 -7.61
N LEU A 155 -33.58 -24.82 -6.56
CA LEU A 155 -33.68 -25.30 -5.18
C LEU A 155 -35.13 -25.58 -4.77
N ALA A 156 -36.06 -24.69 -5.14
CA ALA A 156 -37.48 -24.88 -4.87
C ALA A 156 -38.06 -26.10 -5.59
N VAL A 157 -37.69 -26.35 -6.85
CA VAL A 157 -38.11 -27.52 -7.62
C VAL A 157 -37.58 -28.81 -6.99
N VAL A 158 -36.29 -28.84 -6.61
CA VAL A 158 -35.69 -30.01 -5.96
C VAL A 158 -36.37 -30.30 -4.62
N ALA A 159 -36.66 -29.27 -3.82
CA ALA A 159 -37.38 -29.43 -2.56
C ALA A 159 -38.81 -29.95 -2.76
N ALA A 160 -39.55 -29.44 -3.75
CA ALA A 160 -40.91 -29.87 -4.06
C ALA A 160 -40.96 -31.32 -4.55
N LEU A 161 -40.05 -31.71 -5.45
CA LEU A 161 -39.92 -33.09 -5.92
C LEU A 161 -39.55 -34.05 -4.79
N GLY A 162 -38.64 -33.64 -3.90
CA GLY A 162 -38.28 -34.42 -2.71
C GLY A 162 -39.45 -34.65 -1.77
N LEU A 163 -40.23 -33.60 -1.47
CA LEU A 163 -41.44 -33.71 -0.65
C LEU A 163 -42.51 -34.61 -1.29
N ALA A 164 -42.71 -34.51 -2.61
CA ALA A 164 -43.66 -35.36 -3.33
C ALA A 164 -43.25 -36.84 -3.31
N LEU A 165 -41.97 -37.14 -3.49
CA LEU A 165 -41.42 -38.50 -3.36
C LEU A 165 -41.60 -39.06 -1.94
N LEU A 166 -41.33 -38.24 -0.92
CA LEU A 166 -41.44 -38.65 0.48
C LEU A 166 -42.91 -38.91 0.87
N ALA A 167 -43.84 -38.04 0.41
CA ALA A 167 -45.27 -38.24 0.57
C ALA A 167 -45.77 -39.50 -0.16
N GLY A 168 -45.28 -39.74 -1.39
CA GLY A 168 -45.58 -40.96 -2.14
C GLY A 168 -45.17 -42.22 -1.39
N LEU A 169 -43.94 -42.25 -0.85
CA LEU A 169 -43.44 -43.36 -0.06
C LEU A 169 -44.25 -43.60 1.24
N LEU A 170 -44.68 -42.52 1.90
CA LEU A 170 -45.52 -42.58 3.11
C LEU A 170 -46.96 -43.03 2.84
N CYS A 171 -47.51 -42.74 1.66
CA CYS A 171 -48.86 -43.15 1.26
C CYS A 171 -48.93 -44.55 0.64
N THR A 172 -47.79 -45.19 0.37
CA THR A 172 -47.71 -46.57 -0.14
C THR A 172 -47.51 -47.64 0.94
N VAL A 173 -47.55 -47.26 2.22
CA VAL A 173 -47.47 -48.16 3.40
C VAL A 173 -48.85 -48.32 4.04
#